data_AF-A0A098SEU1-F1
#
_entry.id   AF-A0A098SEU1-F1
#
_cell.length_a   1.000
_cell.length_b   1.000
_cell.length_c   1.000
_cell.angle_alpha   90.00
_cell.angle_beta   90.00
_cell.angle_gamma   90.00
#
_symmetry.space_group_name_H-M   'P 1'
#
loop_
_entity.id
_entity.type
_entity.pdbx_description
1 polymer ?
#
loop_
_entity_poly.entity_id
_entity_poly.type
_entity_poly.pdbx_seq_one_letter_code
_entity_poly.pdbx_strand_id
1 'polypeptide(L)'
;MKKVLAFALLATITACDTSEDSVLPGHDGAALRITNISDFVITALKVIPGGGGSQVFENIAPGATTAYLPFDFIYSYAYLEAIVEGDTLVLQPIDYVGATAYDSGAYTYLVQISGDTVPESISIEFKED
;
A
#
# COMPACT_ATOMS: atom_id res chain seq x y z
N MET A 1 35.34 16.33 -49.77
CA MET A 1 35.91 14.97 -49.57
C MET A 1 36.73 15.06 -48.28
N LYS A 2 36.58 14.30 -47.20
CA LYS A 2 35.82 13.11 -46.83
C LYS A 2 35.15 13.38 -45.48
N LYS A 3 33.92 12.91 -45.30
CA LYS A 3 33.20 12.92 -44.02
C LYS A 3 33.94 11.95 -43.08
N VAL A 4 34.41 12.43 -41.94
CA VAL A 4 34.94 11.57 -40.88
C VAL A 4 33.76 11.10 -40.05
N LEU A 5 33.39 9.85 -40.29
CA LEU A 5 32.39 9.11 -39.54
C LEU A 5 33.04 8.68 -38.22
N ALA A 6 32.70 9.32 -37.11
CA ALA A 6 33.04 8.84 -35.78
C ALA A 6 31.80 8.15 -35.19
N PHE A 7 31.94 6.84 -35.03
CA PHE A 7 30.98 5.91 -34.48
C PHE A 7 31.31 5.68 -32.98
N ALA A 8 30.30 5.29 -32.19
CA ALA A 8 30.32 5.02 -30.74
C ALA A 8 30.21 6.27 -29.83
N LEU A 9 29.41 6.28 -28.77
CA LEU A 9 28.95 5.21 -27.91
C LEU A 9 27.57 5.60 -27.33
N LEU A 10 26.53 4.83 -27.66
CA LEU A 10 25.18 5.01 -27.09
C LEU A 10 25.16 4.28 -25.74
N ALA A 11 25.45 4.99 -24.65
CA ALA A 11 25.25 4.48 -23.30
C ALA A 11 23.77 4.69 -22.92
N THR A 12 22.91 3.76 -23.34
CA THR A 12 21.57 3.63 -22.79
C THR A 12 21.70 3.07 -21.37
N ILE A 13 21.76 3.96 -20.39
CA ILE A 13 21.41 3.65 -19.00
C ILE A 13 19.90 3.44 -18.94
N THR A 14 19.43 2.33 -19.50
CA THR A 14 18.17 1.72 -19.11
C THR A 14 18.42 1.10 -17.74
N ALA A 15 18.30 1.92 -16.70
CA ALA A 15 17.99 1.42 -15.37
C ALA A 15 16.54 0.92 -15.43
N CYS A 16 16.37 -0.30 -15.96
CA CYS A 16 15.20 -1.10 -15.61
C CYS A 16 15.41 -1.48 -14.16
N ASP A 17 14.82 -0.73 -13.24
CA ASP A 17 14.62 -1.20 -11.88
C ASP A 17 13.67 -2.40 -12.00
N THR A 18 14.28 -3.58 -12.08
CA THR A 18 13.55 -4.83 -11.95
C THR A 18 13.39 -4.96 -10.45
N SER A 19 12.32 -4.38 -9.91
CA SER A 19 11.89 -4.66 -8.54
C SER A 19 11.43 -6.12 -8.55
N GLU A 20 12.41 -7.02 -8.48
CA GLU A 20 12.20 -8.42 -8.19
C GLU A 20 11.44 -8.47 -6.88
N ASP A 21 10.29 -9.09 -7.00
CA ASP A 21 9.32 -9.43 -5.98
C ASP A 21 10.00 -10.02 -4.75
N SER A 22 10.34 -9.16 -3.81
CA SER A 22 10.45 -9.57 -2.42
C SER A 22 9.15 -9.19 -1.74
N VAL A 23 8.16 -10.08 -1.86
CA VAL A 23 7.57 -10.68 -0.65
C VAL A 23 8.71 -10.77 0.39
N LEU A 24 8.47 -10.58 1.68
CA LEU A 24 9.45 -11.11 2.64
C LEU A 24 9.05 -12.57 2.91
N PRO A 25 9.32 -13.58 2.04
CA PRO A 25 9.14 -14.95 2.44
C PRO A 25 10.26 -15.25 3.43
N GLY A 26 9.90 -15.35 4.71
CA GLY A 26 10.83 -15.72 5.79
C GLY A 26 11.09 -14.65 6.85
N HIS A 27 10.27 -13.61 6.98
CA HIS A 27 10.17 -12.89 8.26
C HIS A 27 9.04 -13.53 9.08
N ASP A 28 9.23 -13.67 10.39
CA ASP A 28 8.17 -14.13 11.31
C ASP A 28 7.04 -13.07 11.30
N GLY A 29 6.09 -13.17 10.37
CA GLY A 29 4.99 -12.22 10.26
C GLY A 29 4.36 -12.10 8.88
N ALA A 30 3.32 -11.26 8.79
CA ALA A 30 2.60 -10.96 7.56
C ALA A 30 3.14 -9.69 6.87
N ALA A 31 3.07 -9.67 5.54
CA ALA A 31 3.38 -8.50 4.72
C ALA A 31 2.08 -7.88 4.21
N LEU A 32 1.89 -6.58 4.41
CA LEU A 32 0.69 -5.86 3.99
C LEU A 32 1.06 -4.65 3.13
N ARG A 33 0.39 -4.50 2.00
CA ARG A 33 0.41 -3.27 1.19
C ARG A 33 -0.99 -2.68 1.04
N ILE A 34 -1.04 -1.45 0.56
CA ILE A 34 -2.29 -0.73 0.33
C ILE A 34 -2.47 -0.48 -1.15
N THR A 35 -3.68 -0.71 -1.65
CA THR A 35 -4.11 -0.18 -2.96
C THR A 35 -5.19 0.85 -2.73
N ASN A 36 -4.98 2.08 -3.18
CA ASN A 36 -6.02 3.10 -3.17
C ASN A 36 -6.93 2.90 -4.39
N ILE A 37 -8.15 2.44 -4.19
CA ILE A 37 -9.13 2.21 -5.25
C ILE A 37 -10.11 3.38 -5.42
N SER A 38 -9.87 4.50 -4.73
CA SER A 38 -10.66 5.71 -4.83
C SER A 38 -10.05 6.77 -5.73
N ASP A 39 -10.83 7.82 -6.02
CA ASP A 39 -10.40 8.98 -6.80
C ASP A 39 -9.70 10.05 -5.96
N PHE A 40 -9.57 9.84 -4.64
CA PHE A 40 -8.93 10.78 -3.72
C PHE A 40 -7.46 10.45 -3.47
N VAL A 41 -6.62 11.46 -3.29
CA VAL A 41 -5.24 11.25 -2.81
C VAL A 41 -5.26 11.02 -1.31
N ILE A 42 -4.69 9.90 -0.86
CA ILE A 42 -4.48 9.64 0.57
C ILE A 42 -3.08 10.11 0.96
N THR A 43 -3.00 11.25 1.64
CA THR A 43 -1.71 11.86 2.02
C THR A 43 -1.00 11.04 3.08
N ALA A 44 -1.74 10.52 4.05
CA ALA A 44 -1.24 9.59 5.06
C ALA A 44 -2.35 8.61 5.45
N LEU A 45 -2.00 7.34 5.57
CA LEU A 45 -2.88 6.27 6.04
C LEU A 45 -2.17 5.52 7.16
N LYS A 46 -2.61 5.72 8.39
CA LYS A 46 -2.19 4.91 9.53
C LYS A 46 -3.02 3.64 9.58
N VAL A 47 -2.35 2.49 9.64
CA VAL A 47 -2.97 1.17 9.65
C VAL A 47 -2.60 0.45 10.94
N ILE A 48 -3.61 -0.08 11.63
CA ILE A 48 -3.46 -0.90 12.84
C ILE A 48 -4.39 -2.13 12.71
N PRO A 49 -3.91 -3.25 12.16
CA PRO A 49 -4.69 -4.46 11.94
C PRO A 49 -4.69 -5.34 13.20
N GLY A 50 -5.10 -4.78 14.33
CA GLY A 50 -5.09 -5.45 15.64
C GLY A 50 -3.79 -5.26 16.41
N GLY A 51 -3.30 -6.32 17.04
CA GLY A 51 -2.12 -6.29 17.93
C GLY A 51 -0.78 -6.50 17.24
N GLY A 52 -0.75 -6.78 15.94
CA GLY A 52 0.47 -7.16 15.21
C GLY A 52 1.31 -5.99 14.69
N GLY A 53 1.06 -4.76 15.15
CA GLY A 53 1.86 -3.58 14.83
C GLY A 53 1.05 -2.43 14.21
N SER A 54 1.77 -1.36 13.87
CA SER A 54 1.20 -0.19 13.18
C SER A 54 2.19 0.33 12.14
N GLN A 55 1.67 0.69 10.97
CA GLN A 55 2.43 1.30 9.89
C GLN A 55 1.71 2.56 9.39
N VAL A 56 2.47 3.46 8.76
CA VAL A 56 1.92 4.61 8.03
C VAL A 56 2.35 4.51 6.57
N PHE A 57 1.37 4.59 5.68
CA PHE A 57 1.57 4.67 4.24
C PHE A 57 1.30 6.10 3.79
N GLU A 58 2.19 6.69 3.00
CA GLU A 58 2.09 8.10 2.62
C GLU A 58 1.91 8.27 1.11
N ASN A 59 1.25 9.37 0.72
CA ASN A 59 1.11 9.84 -0.65
C ASN A 59 0.61 8.76 -1.63
N ILE A 60 -0.48 8.08 -1.27
CA ILE A 60 -1.09 7.03 -2.10
C ILE A 60 -2.04 7.69 -3.09
N ALA A 61 -1.57 7.90 -4.31
CA ALA A 61 -2.37 8.46 -5.39
C ALA A 61 -3.57 7.55 -5.77
N PRO A 62 -4.61 8.11 -6.41
CA PRO A 62 -5.71 7.33 -6.98
C PRO A 62 -5.20 6.18 -7.86
N GLY A 63 -5.70 4.96 -7.61
CA GLY A 63 -5.31 3.75 -8.33
C GLY A 63 -3.90 3.22 -8.02
N ALA A 64 -3.15 3.86 -7.13
CA ALA A 64 -1.79 3.43 -6.80
C ALA A 64 -1.76 2.30 -5.77
N THR A 65 -0.75 1.44 -5.89
CA THR A 65 -0.44 0.38 -4.92
C THR A 65 0.91 0.67 -4.28
N THR A 66 1.00 0.55 -2.96
CA THR A 66 2.23 0.78 -2.20
C THR A 66 3.16 -0.44 -2.23
N ALA A 67 4.40 -0.27 -1.76
CA ALA A 67 5.21 -1.40 -1.33
C ALA A 67 4.58 -2.11 -0.12
N TYR A 68 4.96 -3.37 0.09
CA TYR A 68 4.62 -4.09 1.32
C TYR A 68 5.40 -3.56 2.51
N LEU A 69 4.74 -3.51 3.66
CA LEU A 69 5.36 -3.27 4.96
C LEU A 69 5.09 -4.47 5.90
N PRO A 70 6.03 -4.79 6.80
CA PRO A 70 5.91 -5.94 7.70
C PRO A 70 5.01 -5.67 8.91
N PHE A 71 4.36 -6.72 9.38
CA PHE A 71 3.57 -6.82 10.61
C PHE A 71 3.82 -8.19 11.25
N ASP A 72 3.72 -8.30 12.58
CA ASP A 72 3.81 -9.60 13.27
C ASP A 72 2.64 -10.51 12.88
N PHE A 73 1.44 -9.92 12.75
CA PHE A 73 0.26 -10.52 12.15
C PHE A 73 -0.73 -9.43 11.74
N ILE A 74 -1.69 -9.77 10.89
CA ILE A 74 -2.78 -8.87 10.50
C ILE A 74 -4.13 -9.60 10.61
N TYR A 75 -5.22 -8.84 10.57
CA TYR A 75 -6.58 -9.36 10.38
C TYR A 75 -7.12 -8.97 9.00
N SER A 76 -8.28 -9.50 8.59
CA SER A 76 -8.95 -9.07 7.36
C SER A 76 -9.60 -7.68 7.45
N TYR A 77 -9.54 -7.05 8.62
CA TYR A 77 -9.98 -5.69 8.87
C TYR A 77 -9.04 -5.00 9.86
N ALA A 78 -9.08 -3.67 9.90
CA ALA A 78 -8.13 -2.87 10.67
C ALA A 78 -8.76 -1.57 11.17
N TYR A 79 -8.15 -1.00 12.21
CA TYR A 79 -8.30 0.42 12.46
C TYR A 79 -7.50 1.20 11.42
N LEU A 80 -8.13 2.21 10.82
CA LEU A 80 -7.52 3.11 9.84
C LEU A 80 -7.78 4.56 10.24
N GLU A 81 -6.76 5.39 10.09
CA GLU A 81 -6.88 6.85 10.12
C GLU A 81 -6.24 7.39 8.85
N ALA A 82 -7.03 8.04 8.01
CA ALA A 82 -6.61 8.56 6.71
C ALA A 82 -6.70 10.08 6.68
N ILE A 83 -5.63 10.74 6.22
CA ILE A 83 -5.64 12.16 5.87
C ILE A 83 -5.88 12.25 4.36
N VAL A 84 -7.03 12.82 3.98
CA VAL A 84 -7.49 12.91 2.59
C VAL A 84 -7.94 14.34 2.35
N GLU A 85 -7.31 15.03 1.39
CA GLU A 85 -7.61 16.45 1.08
C GLU A 85 -7.55 17.43 2.27
N GLY A 86 -6.85 17.05 3.35
CA GLY A 86 -6.75 17.82 4.59
C GLY A 86 -7.76 17.42 5.67
N ASP A 87 -8.75 16.61 5.33
CA ASP A 87 -9.71 16.02 6.27
C ASP A 87 -9.21 14.68 6.82
N THR A 88 -9.68 14.33 8.02
CA THR A 88 -9.34 13.06 8.68
C THR A 88 -10.55 12.14 8.68
N LEU A 89 -10.40 10.97 8.05
CA LEU A 89 -11.38 9.88 8.08
C LEU A 89 -10.89 8.73 8.93
N VAL A 90 -11.80 8.10 9.69
CA VAL A 90 -11.47 6.99 10.59
C VAL A 90 -12.37 5.79 10.29
N LEU A 91 -11.76 4.61 10.12
CA LEU A 91 -12.44 3.31 10.18
C LEU A 91 -12.06 2.64 11.50
N GLN A 92 -13.05 2.32 12.34
CA GLN A 92 -12.81 1.66 13.61
C GLN A 92 -13.58 0.32 13.69
N PRO A 93 -12.87 -0.81 13.83
CA PRO A 93 -13.48 -2.09 14.14
C PRO A 93 -14.14 -2.10 15.52
N ILE A 94 -15.22 -2.87 15.67
CA ILE A 94 -15.88 -3.05 16.97
C ILE A 94 -15.02 -3.96 17.86
N ASP A 95 -14.62 -5.13 17.35
CA ASP A 95 -13.71 -6.06 18.01
C ASP A 95 -13.02 -7.03 17.01
N TYR A 96 -12.03 -7.78 17.50
CA TYR A 96 -11.30 -8.83 16.76
C TYR A 96 -11.66 -10.26 17.21
N VAL A 97 -12.73 -10.43 17.99
CA VAL A 97 -13.02 -11.70 18.65
C VAL A 97 -13.48 -12.73 17.61
N GLY A 98 -12.75 -13.86 17.53
CA GLY A 98 -13.03 -14.92 16.56
C GLY A 98 -12.51 -14.63 15.14
N ALA A 99 -11.82 -13.51 14.93
CA ALA A 99 -11.15 -13.22 13.67
C ALA A 99 -9.91 -14.11 13.49
N THR A 100 -9.58 -14.40 12.23
CA THR A 100 -8.36 -15.14 11.88
C THR A 100 -7.18 -14.17 11.83
N ALA A 101 -6.18 -14.39 12.69
CA ALA A 101 -4.90 -13.70 12.59
C ALA A 101 -4.07 -14.36 11.50
N TYR A 102 -3.60 -13.56 10.55
CA TYR A 102 -2.68 -13.97 9.50
C TYR A 102 -1.27 -13.56 9.93
N ASP A 103 -0.47 -14.55 10.34
CA ASP A 103 0.89 -14.39 10.88
C ASP A 103 1.98 -14.71 9.84
N SER A 104 1.57 -14.96 8.60
CA SER A 104 2.45 -15.22 7.46
C SER A 104 1.70 -14.92 6.16
N GLY A 105 2.44 -14.64 5.08
CA GLY A 105 1.87 -14.38 3.75
C GLY A 105 1.90 -12.91 3.34
N ALA A 106 1.43 -12.64 2.12
CA ALA A 106 1.36 -11.31 1.54
C ALA A 106 -0.10 -10.94 1.25
N TYR A 107 -0.48 -9.73 1.65
CA TYR A 107 -1.85 -9.28 1.62
C TYR A 107 -1.97 -7.84 1.14
N THR A 108 -3.13 -7.51 0.60
CA THR A 108 -3.50 -6.15 0.18
C THR A 108 -4.79 -5.72 0.87
N TYR A 109 -4.78 -4.53 1.47
CA TYR A 109 -6.02 -3.79 1.72
C TYR A 109 -6.31 -2.88 0.53
N LEU A 110 -7.47 -3.09 -0.09
CA LEU A 110 -8.01 -2.19 -1.10
C LEU A 110 -8.80 -1.12 -0.35
N VAL A 111 -8.24 0.10 -0.26
CA VAL A 111 -8.82 1.22 0.49
C VAL A 111 -9.67 2.06 -0.45
N GLN A 112 -10.94 2.22 -0.10
CA GLN A 112 -11.89 3.08 -0.78
C GLN A 112 -12.25 4.27 0.11
N ILE A 113 -11.98 5.48 -0.37
CA ILE A 113 -12.60 6.70 0.13
C ILE A 113 -13.86 6.96 -0.68
N SER A 114 -15.01 7.12 -0.02
CA SER A 114 -16.29 7.44 -0.66
C SER A 114 -16.69 8.88 -0.36
N GLY A 115 -17.26 9.53 -1.36
CA GLY A 115 -17.68 10.93 -1.35
C GLY A 115 -17.85 11.42 -2.79
N ASP A 116 -18.57 12.53 -2.99
CA ASP A 116 -18.77 13.12 -4.33
C ASP A 116 -17.67 14.15 -4.63
N THR A 117 -17.69 15.28 -3.92
CA THR A 117 -16.72 16.37 -4.08
C THR A 117 -15.79 16.54 -2.89
N VAL A 118 -16.09 15.83 -1.79
CA VAL A 118 -15.32 15.84 -0.54
C VAL A 118 -15.29 14.43 0.04
N PRO A 119 -14.24 14.05 0.77
CA PRO A 119 -14.14 12.74 1.40
C PRO A 119 -15.14 12.59 2.57
N GLU A 120 -15.99 11.56 2.55
CA GLU A 120 -17.04 11.36 3.56
C GLU A 120 -16.83 10.12 4.43
N SER A 121 -16.31 9.04 3.83
CA SER A 121 -16.11 7.77 4.54
C SER A 121 -14.98 6.96 3.95
N ILE A 122 -14.48 6.00 4.74
CA ILE A 122 -13.42 5.06 4.37
C ILE A 122 -13.90 3.62 4.60
N SER A 123 -13.59 2.74 3.64
CA SER A 123 -13.80 1.30 3.76
C SER A 123 -12.61 0.52 3.19
N ILE A 124 -12.55 -0.77 3.50
CA ILE A 124 -11.53 -1.68 2.97
C ILE A 124 -12.14 -2.99 2.49
N GLU A 125 -11.49 -3.56 1.47
CA GLU A 125 -11.56 -4.97 1.11
C GLU A 125 -10.20 -5.63 1.37
N PHE A 126 -10.22 -6.86 1.88
CA PHE A 126 -9.01 -7.64 2.16
C PHE A 126 -8.79 -8.70 1.09
N LYS A 127 -7.57 -8.77 0.58
CA LYS A 127 -7.14 -9.71 -0.44
C LYS A 127 -5.83 -10.38 -0.06
N GLU A 128 -5.78 -11.70 -0.22
CA GLU A 128 -4.53 -12.47 -0.27
C GLU A 128 -3.95 -12.39 -1.68
N ASP A 129 -2.63 -12.22 -1.79
CA ASP A 129 -1.93 -11.99 -3.07
C ASP A 129 -1.38 -13.26 -3.73
#